data_AF-A0A662PNB8-F1
#
_entry.id   AF-A0A662PNB8-F1
#
_cell.length_a   1.000
_cell.length_b   1.000
_cell.length_c   1.000
_cell.angle_alpha   90.00
_cell.angle_beta   90.00
_cell.angle_gamma   90.00
#
_symmetry.space_group_name_H-M   'P 1'
#
loop_
_entity.id
_entity.type
_entity.pdbx_description
1 polymer ?
#
loop_
_entity_poly.entity_id
_entity_poly.type
_entity_poly.pdbx_seq_one_letter_code
_entity_poly.pdbx_strand_id
1 'polypeptide(L)'
;MRLKFWRREKSGRDHPGRVDVEEIANRIRVIRLRLSKRLREMDLRYREIFEQVVKAHVEKDREKAALYAQELAELRKILRKLTRADVLLEGTAYRLEAVKELSDVGSLIMPVKNILTDISNELSGVAPATSEGIRDLISSIEEFSIKVGYVPESGSISTELSAEAKKILDEASSIAAHKREKEEMKNDY
;
A
#
# COMPACT_ATOMS: atom_id res chain seq x y z
N MET A 1 14.79 48.75 36.06
CA MET A 1 14.66 47.46 36.80
C MET A 1 13.17 47.25 37.05
N ARG A 2 12.45 46.35 36.39
CA ARG A 2 12.48 44.88 36.50
C ARG A 2 12.01 44.22 35.20
N LEU A 3 12.83 43.32 34.67
CA LEU A 3 12.46 42.34 33.65
C LEU A 3 11.40 41.38 34.24
N LYS A 4 10.34 41.09 33.49
CA LYS A 4 9.47 39.93 33.72
C LYS A 4 9.63 38.96 32.56
N PHE A 5 10.23 37.84 32.91
CA PHE A 5 10.73 36.79 32.07
C PHE A 5 9.59 35.87 31.61
N TRP A 6 9.70 35.43 30.37
CA TRP A 6 9.14 34.20 29.78
C TRP A 6 8.21 33.38 30.67
N ARG A 7 6.89 33.48 30.42
CA ARG A 7 5.98 32.36 30.65
C ARG A 7 6.11 31.45 29.44
N ARG A 8 6.89 30.38 29.58
CA ARG A 8 6.96 29.29 28.61
C ARG A 8 5.59 28.60 28.64
N GLU A 9 4.69 29.03 27.76
CA GLU A 9 3.49 28.25 27.45
C GLU A 9 3.94 26.88 26.95
N LYS A 10 3.51 25.83 27.65
CA LYS A 10 3.61 24.46 27.16
C LYS A 10 2.76 24.37 25.89
N SER A 11 3.37 24.61 24.73
CA SER A 11 2.77 24.35 23.44
C SER A 11 2.77 22.84 23.16
N GLY A 12 2.01 22.09 23.96
CA GLY A 12 1.52 20.75 23.63
C GLY A 12 0.12 20.87 23.04
N ARG A 13 -0.05 21.67 21.98
CA ARG A 13 -1.34 21.82 21.31
C ARG A 13 -1.49 20.68 20.29
N ASP A 14 -2.43 19.80 20.54
CA ASP A 14 -3.00 18.92 19.52
C ASP A 14 -3.47 19.81 18.37
N HIS A 15 -2.82 19.66 17.21
CA HIS A 15 -3.26 20.34 15.99
C HIS A 15 -4.37 19.48 15.39
N PRO A 16 -5.55 20.03 15.07
CA PRO A 16 -6.66 19.24 14.54
C PRO A 16 -6.23 18.36 13.35
N GLY A 17 -5.41 18.90 12.44
CA GLY A 17 -4.87 18.14 11.32
C GLY A 17 -3.90 16.98 11.66
N ARG A 18 -3.26 16.97 12.83
CA ARG A 18 -2.40 15.84 13.26
C ARG A 18 -3.23 14.62 13.65
N VAL A 19 -4.32 14.85 14.37
CA VAL A 19 -5.24 13.80 14.83
C VAL A 19 -5.92 13.14 13.62
N ASP A 20 -6.35 13.96 12.65
CA ASP A 20 -7.03 13.47 11.44
C ASP A 20 -6.09 12.67 10.51
N VAL A 21 -4.82 13.07 10.36
CA VAL A 21 -3.81 12.31 9.59
C VAL A 21 -3.51 10.95 10.21
N GLU A 22 -3.40 10.90 11.54
CA GLU A 22 -3.22 9.66 12.27
C GLU A 22 -4.41 8.72 12.13
N GLU A 23 -5.63 9.26 12.19
CA GLU A 23 -6.85 8.50 11.95
C GLU A 23 -6.89 7.91 10.54
N ILE A 24 -6.59 8.72 9.51
CA ILE A 24 -6.52 8.25 8.12
C ILE A 24 -5.49 7.12 7.99
N ALA A 25 -4.29 7.28 8.56
CA ALA A 25 -3.26 6.24 8.53
C ALA A 25 -3.71 4.96 9.24
N ASN A 26 -4.37 5.06 10.41
CA ASN A 26 -4.93 3.92 11.12
C ASN A 26 -5.98 3.19 10.27
N ARG A 27 -6.87 3.92 9.60
CA ARG A 27 -7.89 3.33 8.72
C ARG A 27 -7.26 2.63 7.52
N ILE A 28 -6.22 3.19 6.90
CA ILE A 28 -5.44 2.51 5.86
C ILE A 28 -4.89 1.17 6.36
N ARG A 29 -4.32 1.13 7.57
CA ARG A 29 -3.80 -0.13 8.14
C ARG A 29 -4.92 -1.16 8.37
N VAL A 30 -6.09 -0.74 8.83
CA VAL A 30 -7.25 -1.64 8.98
C VAL A 30 -7.73 -2.20 7.63
N ILE A 31 -7.82 -1.36 6.60
CA ILE A 31 -8.17 -1.77 5.24
C ILE A 31 -7.13 -2.77 4.71
N ARG A 32 -5.84 -2.49 4.93
CA ARG A 32 -4.74 -3.38 4.54
C ARG A 32 -4.87 -4.74 5.21
N LEU A 33 -5.16 -4.82 6.50
CA LEU A 33 -5.36 -6.11 7.20
C LEU A 33 -6.45 -6.98 6.53
N ARG A 34 -7.54 -6.36 6.05
CA ARG A 34 -8.59 -7.05 5.30
C ARG A 34 -8.07 -7.54 3.94
N LEU A 35 -7.33 -6.70 3.22
CA LEU A 35 -6.70 -7.07 1.95
C LEU A 35 -5.70 -8.22 2.12
N SER A 36 -4.87 -8.19 3.17
CA SER A 36 -3.90 -9.26 3.44
C SER A 36 -4.60 -10.59 3.77
N LYS A 37 -5.78 -10.56 4.40
CA LYS A 37 -6.61 -11.77 4.57
C LYS A 37 -7.03 -12.33 3.22
N ARG A 38 -7.56 -11.49 2.32
CA ARG A 38 -7.94 -11.90 0.96
C ARG A 38 -6.75 -12.43 0.16
N LEU A 39 -5.58 -11.83 0.31
CA LEU A 39 -4.36 -12.28 -0.34
C LEU A 39 -3.96 -13.69 0.11
N ARG A 40 -4.04 -13.99 1.42
CA ARG A 40 -3.80 -15.34 1.94
C ARG A 40 -4.80 -16.37 1.41
N GLU A 41 -6.08 -16.03 1.35
CA GLU A 41 -7.12 -16.90 0.77
C GLU A 41 -6.80 -17.25 -0.70
N MET A 42 -6.36 -16.26 -1.49
CA MET A 42 -6.01 -16.48 -2.89
C MET A 42 -4.70 -17.26 -3.06
N ASP A 43 -3.72 -17.09 -2.16
CA ASP A 43 -2.47 -17.86 -2.19
C ASP A 43 -2.71 -19.34 -1.88
N LEU A 44 -3.59 -19.64 -0.92
CA LEU A 44 -4.01 -21.02 -0.63
C LEU A 44 -4.66 -21.67 -1.85
N ARG A 45 -5.66 -21.00 -2.45
CA ARG A 45 -6.31 -21.48 -3.68
C ARG A 45 -5.32 -21.67 -4.84
N TYR A 46 -4.31 -20.82 -4.92
CA TYR A 46 -3.26 -20.95 -5.93
C TYR A 46 -2.46 -22.24 -5.76
N ARG A 47 -2.07 -22.58 -4.53
CA ARG A 47 -1.36 -23.84 -4.24
C ARG A 47 -2.22 -25.05 -4.55
N GLU A 48 -3.49 -25.03 -4.14
CA GLU A 48 -4.43 -26.12 -4.41
C GLU A 48 -4.59 -26.40 -5.91
N ILE A 49 -4.79 -25.35 -6.73
CA ILE A 49 -4.93 -25.51 -8.18
C ILE A 49 -3.61 -25.95 -8.81
N PHE A 50 -2.48 -25.44 -8.34
CA PHE A 50 -1.17 -25.87 -8.82
C PHE A 50 -0.94 -27.37 -8.57
N GLU A 51 -1.33 -27.89 -7.40
CA GLU A 51 -1.30 -29.33 -7.12
C GLU A 51 -2.19 -30.13 -8.08
N GLN A 52 -3.37 -29.61 -8.44
CA GLN A 52 -4.24 -30.25 -9.45
C GLN A 52 -3.60 -30.27 -10.85
N VAL A 53 -2.88 -29.20 -11.23
CA VAL A 53 -2.10 -29.19 -12.49
C VAL A 53 -1.06 -30.30 -12.50
N VAL A 54 -0.28 -30.43 -11.41
CA VAL A 54 0.74 -31.48 -11.27
C VAL A 54 0.12 -32.86 -11.34
N LYS A 55 -0.98 -33.09 -10.61
CA LYS A 55 -1.69 -34.37 -10.60
C LYS A 55 -2.19 -34.75 -12.00
N ALA A 56 -2.85 -33.83 -12.71
CA ALA A 56 -3.33 -34.06 -14.06
C ALA A 56 -2.18 -34.38 -15.04
N HIS A 57 -1.01 -33.73 -14.86
CA HIS A 57 0.19 -34.07 -15.63
C HIS A 57 0.71 -35.49 -15.37
N VAL A 58 0.76 -35.92 -14.10
CA VAL A 58 1.18 -37.29 -13.73
C VAL A 58 0.23 -38.34 -14.31
N GLU A 59 -1.07 -38.06 -14.28
CA GLU A 59 -2.11 -38.91 -14.88
C GLU A 59 -2.13 -38.87 -16.41
N LYS A 60 -1.26 -38.04 -17.03
CA LYS A 60 -1.20 -37.79 -18.48
C LYS A 60 -2.51 -37.24 -19.08
N ASP A 61 -3.37 -36.67 -18.24
CA ASP A 61 -4.61 -36.00 -18.63
C ASP A 61 -4.31 -34.56 -19.06
N ARG A 62 -3.94 -34.42 -20.35
CA ARG A 62 -3.52 -33.14 -20.91
C ARG A 62 -4.62 -32.08 -20.92
N GLU A 63 -5.87 -32.50 -21.08
CA GLU A 63 -7.01 -31.59 -21.13
C GLU A 63 -7.26 -30.98 -19.75
N LYS A 64 -7.31 -31.79 -18.69
CA LYS A 64 -7.41 -31.27 -17.31
C LYS A 64 -6.22 -30.41 -16.92
N ALA A 65 -5.01 -30.82 -17.28
CA ALA A 65 -3.81 -30.04 -16.97
C ALA A 65 -3.86 -28.64 -17.61
N ALA A 66 -4.28 -28.55 -18.88
CA ALA A 66 -4.44 -27.28 -19.58
C ALA A 66 -5.53 -26.40 -18.96
N LEU A 67 -6.69 -26.98 -18.61
CA LEU A 67 -7.79 -26.26 -17.97
C LEU A 67 -7.37 -25.67 -16.61
N TYR A 68 -6.75 -26.48 -15.73
CA TYR A 68 -6.28 -26.01 -14.43
C TYR A 68 -5.16 -24.98 -14.56
N ALA A 69 -4.28 -25.11 -15.56
CA ALA A 69 -3.23 -24.12 -15.81
C ALA A 69 -3.82 -22.76 -16.23
N GLN A 70 -4.90 -22.76 -17.01
CA GLN A 70 -5.60 -21.53 -17.41
C GLN A 70 -6.24 -20.82 -16.20
N GLU A 71 -6.93 -21.56 -15.33
CA GLU A 71 -7.48 -21.01 -14.08
C GLU A 71 -6.37 -20.46 -13.17
N LEU A 72 -5.25 -21.19 -13.04
CA LEU A 72 -4.10 -20.74 -12.27
C LEU A 72 -3.50 -19.44 -12.82
N ALA A 73 -3.49 -19.25 -14.14
CA ALA A 73 -3.02 -18.03 -14.79
C ALA A 73 -3.93 -16.82 -14.45
N GLU A 74 -5.26 -17.00 -14.44
CA GLU A 74 -6.19 -15.95 -14.02
C GLU A 74 -6.01 -15.61 -12.52
N LEU A 75 -5.85 -16.61 -11.67
CA LEU A 75 -5.60 -16.40 -10.25
C LEU A 75 -4.28 -15.66 -9.99
N ARG A 76 -3.24 -15.93 -10.77
CA ARG A 76 -1.98 -15.15 -10.73
C ARG A 76 -2.18 -13.68 -11.08
N LYS A 77 -3.08 -13.35 -12.01
CA LYS A 77 -3.40 -11.94 -12.33
C LYS A 77 -4.06 -11.27 -11.14
N ILE A 78 -4.98 -11.95 -10.47
CA ILE A 78 -5.64 -11.45 -9.25
C ILE A 78 -4.63 -11.22 -8.13
N LEU A 79 -3.77 -12.21 -7.84
CA LEU A 79 -2.73 -12.10 -6.81
C LEU A 79 -1.80 -10.91 -7.03
N ARG A 80 -1.42 -10.62 -8.29
CA ARG A 80 -0.61 -9.44 -8.64
C ARG A 80 -1.30 -8.13 -8.27
N LYS A 81 -2.59 -7.98 -8.60
CA LYS A 81 -3.39 -6.80 -8.26
C LYS A 81 -3.48 -6.61 -6.74
N LEU A 82 -3.79 -7.69 -6.00
CA LEU A 82 -3.88 -7.66 -4.54
C LEU A 82 -2.54 -7.30 -3.88
N THR A 83 -1.45 -7.87 -4.36
CA THR A 83 -0.09 -7.61 -3.83
C THR A 83 0.32 -6.16 -4.08
N ARG A 84 0.08 -5.65 -5.29
CA ARG A 84 0.37 -4.25 -5.63
C ARG A 84 -0.42 -3.29 -4.74
N ALA A 85 -1.72 -3.54 -4.56
CA ALA A 85 -2.56 -2.75 -3.68
C ALA A 85 -2.06 -2.78 -2.22
N ASP A 86 -1.63 -3.93 -1.70
CA ASP A 86 -1.10 -4.06 -0.34
C ASP A 86 0.14 -3.19 -0.11
N VAL A 87 1.10 -3.23 -1.04
CA VAL A 87 2.31 -2.40 -1.00
C VAL A 87 2.00 -0.91 -1.13
N LEU A 88 1.06 -0.54 -2.00
CA LEU A 88 0.66 0.86 -2.15
C LEU A 88 -0.03 1.39 -0.88
N LEU A 89 -0.89 0.61 -0.24
CA LEU A 89 -1.51 0.99 1.04
C LEU A 89 -0.46 1.13 2.14
N GLU A 90 0.49 0.20 2.22
CA GLU A 90 1.62 0.26 3.16
C GLU A 90 2.46 1.52 2.99
N GLY A 91 2.94 1.79 1.76
CA GLY A 91 3.71 2.99 1.47
C GLY A 91 2.92 4.28 1.68
N THR A 92 1.60 4.25 1.54
CA THR A 92 0.73 5.41 1.82
C THR A 92 0.62 5.66 3.33
N ALA A 93 0.48 4.62 4.14
CA ALA A 93 0.51 4.74 5.59
C ALA A 93 1.86 5.32 6.09
N TYR A 94 2.99 4.82 5.56
CA TYR A 94 4.32 5.36 5.91
C TYR A 94 4.50 6.81 5.51
N ARG A 95 3.98 7.23 4.35
CA ARG A 95 4.02 8.65 3.94
C ARG A 95 3.22 9.55 4.88
N LEU A 96 2.04 9.11 5.32
CA LEU A 96 1.24 9.86 6.30
C LEU A 96 1.96 9.95 7.66
N GLU A 97 2.64 8.88 8.08
CA GLU A 97 3.44 8.88 9.32
C GLU A 97 4.64 9.82 9.27
N ALA A 98 5.42 9.77 8.17
CA ALA A 98 6.63 10.57 8.00
C ALA A 98 6.36 12.08 8.01
N VAL A 99 5.12 12.47 7.70
CA VAL A 99 4.74 13.88 7.56
C VAL A 99 3.91 14.39 8.75
N LYS A 100 3.68 13.57 9.79
CA LYS A 100 3.04 14.00 11.05
C LYS A 100 3.70 15.23 11.70
N GLU A 101 4.96 15.51 11.36
CA GLU A 101 5.73 16.65 11.88
C GLU A 101 5.52 17.96 11.10
N LEU A 102 4.98 17.94 9.88
CA LEU A 102 4.79 19.14 9.05
C LEU A 102 3.45 19.82 9.32
N SER A 103 3.44 21.16 9.31
CA SER A 103 2.23 21.99 9.51
C SER A 103 1.36 22.11 8.26
N ASP A 104 1.80 21.63 7.09
CA ASP A 104 1.05 21.72 5.84
C ASP A 104 0.44 20.36 5.47
N VAL A 105 -0.75 20.10 6.03
CA VAL A 105 -1.49 18.86 5.81
C VAL A 105 -2.17 18.83 4.44
N GLY A 106 -2.44 19.98 3.83
CA GLY A 106 -3.15 20.09 2.54
C GLY A 106 -2.35 19.50 1.38
N SER A 107 -1.03 19.68 1.37
CA SER A 107 -0.13 19.14 0.35
C SER A 107 -0.08 17.60 0.27
N LEU A 108 -0.57 16.89 1.30
CA LEU A 108 -0.47 15.42 1.43
C LEU A 108 -1.76 14.70 1.06
N ILE A 109 -2.89 15.33 1.36
CA ILE A 109 -4.21 14.72 1.23
C ILE A 109 -4.49 14.32 -0.22
N MET A 110 -4.14 15.19 -1.17
CA MET A 110 -4.42 14.94 -2.59
C MET A 110 -3.64 13.76 -3.17
N PRO A 111 -2.30 13.67 -3.02
CA PRO A 111 -1.56 12.47 -3.40
C PRO A 111 -2.13 11.17 -2.79
N VAL A 112 -2.55 11.22 -1.52
CA VAL A 112 -3.12 10.06 -0.82
C VAL A 112 -4.47 9.67 -1.42
N LYS A 113 -5.37 10.63 -1.63
CA LYS A 113 -6.69 10.41 -2.24
C LYS A 113 -6.57 9.78 -3.64
N ASN A 114 -5.67 10.28 -4.48
CA ASN A 114 -5.50 9.77 -5.85
C ASN A 114 -5.06 8.30 -5.83
N ILE A 115 -4.08 7.96 -4.98
CA ILE A 115 -3.59 6.59 -4.85
C ILE A 115 -4.69 5.67 -4.31
N LEU A 116 -5.46 6.12 -3.31
CA LEU A 116 -6.59 5.36 -2.79
C LEU A 116 -7.67 5.15 -3.88
N THR A 117 -7.90 6.13 -4.73
CA THR A 117 -8.87 6.03 -5.84
C THR A 117 -8.44 4.95 -6.83
N ASP A 118 -7.17 4.98 -7.25
CA ASP A 118 -6.58 3.98 -8.16
C ASP A 118 -6.68 2.56 -7.57
N ILE A 119 -6.32 2.41 -6.29
CA ILE A 119 -6.43 1.12 -5.59
C ILE A 119 -7.89 0.66 -5.53
N SER A 120 -8.85 1.54 -5.22
CA SER A 120 -10.26 1.16 -5.15
C SER A 120 -10.76 0.65 -6.51
N ASN A 121 -10.37 1.31 -7.61
CA ASN A 121 -10.75 0.92 -8.95
C ASN A 121 -10.14 -0.43 -9.33
N GLU A 122 -8.86 -0.63 -9.04
CA GLU A 122 -8.16 -1.90 -9.29
C GLU A 122 -8.77 -3.07 -8.49
N LEU A 123 -9.23 -2.80 -7.27
CA LEU A 123 -9.79 -3.82 -6.37
C LEU A 123 -11.29 -4.07 -6.53
N SER A 124 -12.03 -3.20 -7.22
CA SER A 124 -13.48 -3.27 -7.37
C SER A 124 -14.02 -4.64 -7.80
N GLY A 125 -13.34 -5.33 -8.71
CA GLY A 125 -13.73 -6.66 -9.22
C GLY A 125 -13.12 -7.86 -8.48
N VAL A 126 -12.09 -7.66 -7.63
CA VAL A 126 -11.32 -8.77 -7.01
C VAL A 126 -11.41 -8.82 -5.49
N ALA A 127 -11.59 -7.67 -4.85
CA ALA A 127 -11.78 -7.50 -3.42
C ALA A 127 -12.81 -6.38 -3.13
N PRO A 128 -14.11 -6.60 -3.44
CA PRO A 128 -15.14 -5.55 -3.39
C PRO A 128 -15.27 -4.89 -2.01
N ALA A 129 -15.28 -5.68 -0.94
CA ALA A 129 -15.38 -5.16 0.43
C ALA A 129 -14.16 -4.29 0.83
N THR A 130 -12.97 -4.59 0.31
CA THR A 130 -11.79 -3.74 0.52
C THR A 130 -11.92 -2.45 -0.29
N SER A 131 -12.35 -2.55 -1.56
CA SER A 131 -12.62 -1.38 -2.40
C SER A 131 -13.64 -0.43 -1.78
N GLU A 132 -14.73 -0.96 -1.21
CA GLU A 132 -15.75 -0.17 -0.51
C GLU A 132 -15.16 0.56 0.71
N GLY A 133 -14.41 -0.15 1.56
CA GLY A 133 -13.75 0.48 2.70
C GLY A 133 -12.75 1.58 2.31
N ILE A 134 -12.11 1.48 1.14
CA ILE A 134 -11.25 2.53 0.59
C ILE A 134 -12.08 3.73 0.12
N ARG A 135 -13.24 3.52 -0.51
CA ARG A 135 -14.15 4.60 -0.92
C ARG A 135 -14.68 5.37 0.28
N ASP A 136 -15.06 4.67 1.35
CA ASP A 136 -15.46 5.31 2.61
C ASP A 136 -14.33 6.15 3.22
N LEU A 137 -13.09 5.71 3.06
CA LEU A 137 -11.92 6.48 3.49
C LEU A 137 -11.71 7.73 2.63
N ILE A 138 -11.87 7.61 1.30
CA ILE A 138 -11.79 8.75 0.39
C ILE A 138 -12.82 9.83 0.77
N SER A 139 -14.06 9.45 1.06
CA SER A 139 -15.10 10.39 1.50
C SER A 139 -14.71 11.14 2.78
N SER A 140 -14.11 10.46 3.76
CA SER A 140 -13.64 11.12 4.98
C SER A 140 -12.44 12.05 4.75
N ILE A 141 -11.56 11.69 3.81
CA ILE A 141 -10.44 12.54 3.39
C ILE A 141 -10.95 13.82 2.70
N GLU A 142 -12.03 13.73 1.92
CA GLU A 142 -12.69 14.89 1.31
C GLU A 142 -13.32 15.80 2.36
N GLU A 143 -14.05 15.23 3.33
CA GLU A 143 -14.61 15.98 4.46
C GLU A 143 -13.52 16.71 5.25
N PHE A 144 -12.39 16.03 5.48
CA PHE A 144 -11.23 16.62 6.15
C PHE A 144 -10.60 17.76 5.35
N SER A 145 -10.45 17.62 4.03
CA SER A 145 -9.95 18.71 3.17
C SER A 145 -10.80 19.97 3.28
N ILE A 146 -12.13 19.80 3.30
CA ILE A 146 -13.07 20.90 3.46
C ILE A 146 -12.88 21.58 4.82
N LYS A 147 -12.73 20.81 5.92
CA LYS A 147 -12.50 21.34 7.28
C LYS A 147 -11.22 22.17 7.39
N VAL A 148 -10.16 21.78 6.69
CA VAL A 148 -8.87 22.49 6.71
C VAL A 148 -8.83 23.67 5.72
N GLY A 149 -9.92 23.91 4.98
CA GLY A 149 -10.00 25.00 4.00
C GLY A 149 -9.13 24.77 2.76
N TYR A 150 -8.76 23.52 2.49
CA TYR A 150 -7.98 23.16 1.32
C TYR A 150 -8.93 22.89 0.14
N VAL A 151 -8.87 23.77 -0.87
CA VAL A 151 -9.56 23.57 -2.15
C VAL A 151 -8.53 23.00 -3.14
N PRO A 152 -8.74 21.79 -3.68
CA PRO A 152 -7.77 21.20 -4.59
C PRO A 152 -7.70 21.97 -5.90
N GLU A 153 -6.51 22.43 -6.28
CA GLU A 153 -6.23 22.81 -7.67
C GLU A 153 -6.21 21.54 -8.53
N SER A 154 -6.85 21.58 -9.70
CA SER A 154 -6.88 20.46 -10.64
C SER A 154 -5.51 20.27 -11.29
N GLY A 155 -4.63 19.54 -10.62
CA GLY A 155 -3.32 19.13 -11.13
C GLY A 155 -3.21 17.60 -11.20
N SER A 156 -2.70 17.09 -12.32
CA SER A 156 -2.32 15.68 -12.44
C SER A 156 -1.03 15.43 -11.64
N ILE A 157 -1.09 14.62 -10.59
CA ILE A 157 0.10 14.19 -9.83
C ILE A 157 0.60 12.87 -10.41
N SER A 158 1.88 12.82 -10.80
CA SER A 158 2.51 11.61 -11.35
C SER A 158 2.70 10.55 -10.27
N THR A 159 2.36 9.30 -10.58
CA THR A 159 2.67 8.11 -9.75
C THR A 159 4.07 7.54 -10.03
N GLU A 160 4.90 8.24 -10.81
CA GLU A 160 6.26 7.81 -11.14
C GLU A 160 7.20 7.90 -9.93
N LEU A 161 8.14 6.94 -9.86
CA LEU A 161 9.22 6.98 -8.87
C LEU A 161 10.07 8.25 -9.05
N SER A 162 10.37 8.94 -7.95
CA SER A 162 11.33 10.04 -7.96
C SER A 162 12.72 9.52 -8.39
N ALA A 163 13.54 10.41 -8.96
CA ALA A 163 14.90 10.06 -9.36
C ALA A 163 15.72 9.51 -8.17
N GLU A 164 15.49 10.04 -6.97
CA GLU A 164 16.11 9.57 -5.74
C GLU A 164 15.63 8.17 -5.35
N ALA A 165 14.32 7.90 -5.43
CA ALA A 165 13.79 6.56 -5.17
C ALA A 165 14.35 5.52 -6.13
N LYS A 166 14.58 5.88 -7.41
CA LYS A 166 15.23 5.00 -8.40
C LYS A 166 16.68 4.69 -7.99
N LYS A 167 17.47 5.69 -7.61
CA LYS A 167 18.86 5.48 -7.13
C LYS A 167 18.92 4.57 -5.90
N ILE A 168 18.04 4.81 -4.91
CA ILE A 168 17.98 3.97 -3.71
C ILE A 168 17.64 2.51 -4.07
N LEU A 169 16.74 2.29 -5.05
CA LEU A 169 16.44 0.93 -5.54
C LEU A 169 17.65 0.27 -6.22
N ASP A 170 18.43 1.02 -6.99
CA ASP A 170 19.64 0.51 -7.63
C ASP A 170 20.70 0.12 -6.57
N GLU A 171 20.91 0.98 -5.56
CA GLU A 171 21.81 0.71 -4.42
C GLU A 171 21.35 -0.53 -3.62
N ALA A 172 20.06 -0.61 -3.30
CA ALA A 172 19.49 -1.75 -2.59
C ALA A 172 19.62 -3.05 -3.39
N SER A 173 19.44 -2.99 -4.71
CA SER A 173 19.61 -4.15 -5.61
C SER A 173 21.04 -4.65 -5.62
N SER A 174 22.02 -3.74 -5.67
CA SER A 174 23.45 -4.06 -5.57
C SER A 174 23.80 -4.74 -4.24
N ILE A 175 23.33 -4.19 -3.11
CA ILE A 175 23.53 -4.78 -1.78
C ILE A 175 22.87 -6.17 -1.68
N ALA A 176 21.66 -6.33 -2.21
CA ALA A 176 20.94 -7.60 -2.18
C ALA A 176 21.66 -8.70 -2.99
N ALA A 177 22.21 -8.35 -4.16
CA ALA A 177 23.01 -9.27 -4.96
C ALA A 177 24.26 -9.75 -4.18
N HIS A 178 25.02 -8.82 -3.60
CA HIS A 178 26.20 -9.16 -2.80
C HIS A 178 25.88 -9.99 -1.54
N LYS A 179 24.70 -9.81 -0.94
CA LYS A 179 24.27 -10.66 0.18
C LYS A 179 23.99 -12.09 -0.27
N ARG A 180 23.30 -12.28 -1.41
CA ARG A 180 23.02 -13.60 -1.98
C ARG A 180 24.31 -14.34 -2.34
N GLU A 181 25.25 -13.67 -3.00
CA GLU A 181 26.56 -14.24 -3.33
C GLU A 181 27.30 -14.71 -2.07
N LYS A 182 27.30 -13.91 -0.99
CA LYS A 182 27.93 -14.30 0.28
C LYS A 182 27.22 -15.45 0.99
N GLU A 183 25.90 -15.57 0.87
CA GLU A 183 25.12 -16.67 1.43
C GLU A 183 25.36 -17.98 0.66
N GLU A 184 25.45 -17.92 -0.67
CA GLU A 184 25.80 -19.05 -1.54
C GLU A 184 27.23 -19.55 -1.23
N MET A 185 28.21 -18.64 -1.11
CA MET A 185 29.59 -19.00 -0.73
C MET A 185 29.73 -19.58 0.68
N LYS A 186 28.76 -19.33 1.57
CA LYS A 186 28.72 -19.90 2.93
C LYS A 186 28.07 -21.27 2.99
N ASN A 187 27.30 -21.64 1.98
CA ASN A 187 26.59 -22.92 1.91
C ASN A 187 27.37 -23.99 1.13
N ASP A 188 28.47 -23.58 0.48
CA ASP A 188 29.44 -24.44 -0.24
C ASP A 188 30.64 -24.89 0.64
N TYR A 189 30.59 -24.64 1.96
CA TYR A 189 31.56 -25.10 2.97
C TYR A 189 30.86 -25.85 4.10
#